data_AF-A0A9P5MUM3-F1
#
_entry.id   AF-A0A9P5MUM3-F1
#
_cell.length_a   1.000
_cell.length_b   1.000
_cell.length_c   1.000
_cell.angle_alpha   90.00
_cell.angle_beta   90.00
_cell.angle_gamma   90.00
#
_symmetry.space_group_name_H-M   'P 1'
#
loop_
_entity.id
_entity.type
_entity.pdbx_description
1 polymer ?
#
loop_
_entity_poly.entity_id
_entity_poly.type
_entity_poly.pdbx_seq_one_letter_code
_entity_poly.pdbx_strand_id
1 'polypeptide(L)'
;MATTSTRVIPQKRARLDDTIGSLAPTASEDVSASRAAQNTALSLPTELIYTILAISIGDYLADMMLYPSKIMPWDAILTFLHVSRSFRGSTIKMLYHLWGETFIRQRTSVIGNYKPTYSIFRELSRQARSAPHTLTPQEGPPKLLSPRVVRHPISPLARIWSALIRNAAAANAVLQDAEKDWTLVDFEDVYGEKDMKIILDSYAEIPAGIRPLLQGRIIHWIMTQAAIWTKLKMLKGAVLSVLRLLLVVEPMGQIEICTGLPKITEDAVMQISRDKHENLADLYSLDVEDIPPVTWKHTTVVGMDMALPLLELNERKGSGNGDLCQMMRSHIASHLTDAERVQYLI
;
A
#
# COMPACT_ATOMS: atom_id res chain seq x y z
N MET A 1 -28.53 -8.49 -32.42
CA MET A 1 -28.31 -8.69 -30.97
C MET A 1 -29.67 -9.01 -30.35
N ALA A 2 -29.90 -10.28 -29.99
CA ALA A 2 -31.17 -10.77 -29.49
C ALA A 2 -31.26 -10.56 -27.97
N THR A 3 -32.29 -9.85 -27.51
CA THR A 3 -32.59 -9.61 -26.10
C THR A 3 -33.45 -10.76 -25.55
N THR A 4 -32.86 -11.61 -24.73
CA THR A 4 -33.57 -12.67 -24.01
C THR A 4 -34.11 -12.11 -22.70
N SER A 5 -35.43 -11.94 -22.65
CA SER A 5 -36.20 -11.50 -21.48
C SER A 5 -36.58 -12.71 -20.63
N THR A 6 -36.01 -12.83 -19.43
CA THR A 6 -36.30 -13.93 -18.50
C THR A 6 -37.34 -13.46 -17.48
N ARG A 7 -38.56 -14.00 -17.58
CA ARG A 7 -39.67 -13.81 -16.62
C ARG A 7 -39.39 -14.56 -15.32
N VAL A 8 -39.49 -13.85 -14.19
CA VAL A 8 -39.42 -14.42 -12.83
C VAL A 8 -40.83 -14.83 -12.37
N ILE A 9 -40.97 -16.09 -11.94
CA ILE A 9 -42.20 -16.68 -11.39
C ILE A 9 -42.18 -16.50 -9.86
N PRO A 10 -43.26 -15.97 -9.23
CA PRO A 10 -43.33 -15.85 -7.77
C PRO A 10 -43.68 -17.19 -7.11
N GLN A 11 -42.81 -17.68 -6.23
CA GLN A 11 -43.05 -18.84 -5.37
C GLN A 11 -43.93 -18.48 -4.18
N LYS A 12 -45.11 -19.08 -4.14
CA LYS A 12 -46.11 -19.01 -3.06
C LYS A 12 -45.71 -19.98 -1.94
N ARG A 13 -45.25 -19.49 -0.79
CA ARG A 13 -44.98 -20.32 0.40
C ARG A 13 -46.29 -20.71 1.08
N ALA A 14 -46.52 -22.01 1.19
CA ALA A 14 -47.57 -22.61 2.01
C ALA A 14 -47.21 -22.46 3.51
N ARG A 15 -48.19 -22.04 4.31
CA ARG A 15 -48.17 -22.16 5.78
C ARG A 15 -48.55 -23.59 6.14
N LEU A 16 -47.71 -24.24 6.94
CA LEU A 16 -48.09 -25.41 7.72
C LEU A 16 -48.39 -24.92 9.14
N ASP A 17 -49.65 -25.06 9.51
CA ASP A 17 -50.14 -25.10 10.88
C ASP A 17 -49.88 -26.50 11.48
N ASP A 18 -50.08 -26.60 12.80
CA ASP A 18 -50.05 -27.78 13.67
C ASP A 18 -48.67 -28.05 14.31
N THR A 19 -48.52 -28.33 15.62
CA THR A 19 -49.46 -28.76 16.66
C THR A 19 -48.92 -28.31 18.02
N ILE A 20 -49.81 -27.81 18.88
CA ILE A 20 -49.53 -27.47 20.28
C ILE A 20 -49.41 -28.76 21.10
N GLY A 21 -48.19 -29.09 21.52
CA GLY A 21 -47.91 -30.09 22.56
C GLY A 21 -47.56 -29.39 23.86
N SER A 22 -48.52 -29.30 24.78
CA SER A 22 -48.35 -28.80 26.14
C SER A 22 -47.65 -29.86 27.00
N LEU A 23 -46.40 -29.59 27.38
CA LEU A 23 -45.64 -30.34 28.39
C LEU A 23 -45.26 -29.40 29.52
N ALA A 24 -45.62 -29.80 30.74
CA ALA A 24 -45.49 -29.03 31.96
C ALA A 24 -44.03 -28.69 32.32
N PRO A 25 -43.75 -27.49 32.85
CA PRO A 25 -42.42 -27.11 33.32
C PRO A 25 -42.20 -27.65 34.74
N THR A 26 -41.38 -28.69 34.89
CA THR A 26 -40.77 -29.02 36.19
C THR A 26 -39.53 -28.16 36.39
N ALA A 27 -39.54 -27.44 37.51
CA ALA A 27 -38.52 -26.50 37.95
C ALA A 27 -37.11 -27.12 37.97
N SER A 28 -36.17 -26.45 37.32
CA SER A 28 -34.73 -26.67 37.40
C SER A 28 -34.05 -25.32 37.67
N GLU A 29 -34.30 -24.75 38.86
CA GLU A 29 -33.74 -23.46 39.28
C GLU A 29 -32.24 -23.54 39.66
N ASP A 30 -31.70 -24.74 39.91
CA ASP A 30 -30.32 -24.91 40.41
C ASP A 30 -29.21 -24.84 39.35
N VAL A 31 -29.54 -24.97 38.05
CA VAL A 31 -28.51 -24.91 36.98
C VAL A 31 -28.12 -23.47 36.63
N SER A 32 -29.00 -22.49 36.89
CA SER A 32 -28.79 -21.09 36.52
C SER A 32 -27.81 -20.36 37.45
N ALA A 33 -27.79 -20.69 38.74
CA ALA A 33 -26.89 -20.06 39.71
C ALA A 33 -25.42 -20.51 39.52
N SER A 34 -25.19 -21.78 39.17
CA SER A 34 -23.85 -22.32 38.95
C SER A 34 -23.14 -21.73 37.71
N ARG A 35 -23.89 -21.48 36.62
CA ARG A 35 -23.34 -20.81 35.41
C ARG A 35 -23.04 -19.33 35.63
N ALA A 36 -23.73 -18.65 36.54
CA ALA A 36 -23.46 -17.26 36.88
C ALA A 36 -22.15 -17.12 37.70
N ALA A 37 -21.86 -18.07 38.59
CA ALA A 37 -20.67 -18.06 39.43
C ALA A 37 -19.38 -18.49 38.70
N GLN A 38 -19.48 -19.30 37.64
CA GLN A 38 -18.30 -19.70 36.84
C GLN A 38 -17.82 -18.62 35.86
N ASN A 39 -18.67 -17.65 35.50
CA ASN A 39 -18.35 -16.62 34.51
C ASN A 39 -17.65 -15.38 35.09
N THR A 40 -17.56 -15.24 36.41
CA THR A 40 -16.92 -14.09 37.07
C THR A 40 -15.40 -14.24 37.22
N ALA A 41 -14.85 -15.44 37.03
CA ALA A 41 -13.47 -15.74 37.46
C ALA A 41 -12.36 -15.47 36.41
N LEU A 42 -12.68 -15.18 35.14
CA LEU A 42 -11.66 -15.08 34.08
C LEU A 42 -11.92 -13.92 33.09
N SER A 43 -12.21 -12.72 33.58
CA SER A 43 -12.20 -11.54 32.70
C SER A 43 -10.76 -11.12 32.40
N LEU A 44 -10.38 -11.09 31.13
CA LEU A 44 -9.09 -10.54 30.70
C LEU A 44 -8.94 -9.08 31.17
N PRO A 45 -7.75 -8.66 31.62
CA PRO A 45 -7.41 -7.27 31.81
C PRO A 45 -7.75 -6.43 30.57
N THR A 46 -8.24 -5.22 30.79
CA THR A 46 -8.75 -4.36 29.71
C THR A 46 -7.66 -4.01 28.71
N GLU A 47 -6.42 -3.85 29.19
CA GLU A 47 -5.21 -3.58 28.41
C GLU A 47 -4.96 -4.70 27.41
N LEU A 48 -5.07 -5.96 27.84
CA LEU A 48 -4.91 -7.11 26.96
C LEU A 48 -6.03 -7.17 25.91
N ILE A 49 -7.27 -6.84 26.30
CA ILE A 49 -8.37 -6.73 25.34
C ILE A 49 -8.04 -5.67 24.28
N TYR A 50 -7.55 -4.49 24.67
CA TYR A 50 -7.16 -3.44 23.72
C TYR A 50 -6.05 -3.90 22.78
N THR A 51 -5.02 -4.58 23.27
CA THR A 51 -3.93 -5.09 22.44
C THR A 51 -4.42 -6.14 21.44
N ILE A 52 -5.24 -7.11 21.89
CA ILE A 52 -5.84 -8.14 21.02
C ILE A 52 -6.67 -7.48 19.92
N LEU A 53 -7.51 -6.51 20.29
CA LEU A 53 -8.34 -5.77 19.35
C LEU A 53 -7.50 -4.97 18.36
N ALA A 54 -6.47 -4.26 18.83
CA ALA A 54 -5.65 -3.39 18.00
C ALA A 54 -4.90 -4.20 16.94
N ILE A 55 -4.27 -5.31 17.33
CA ILE A 55 -3.57 -6.21 16.40
C ILE A 55 -4.57 -6.82 15.42
N SER A 56 -5.64 -7.45 15.91
CA SER A 56 -6.57 -8.20 15.06
C SER A 56 -7.33 -7.30 14.09
N ILE A 57 -7.79 -6.13 14.55
CA ILE A 57 -8.43 -5.14 13.68
C ILE A 57 -7.38 -4.54 12.74
N GLY A 58 -6.19 -4.19 13.23
CA GLY A 58 -5.12 -3.64 12.41
C GLY A 58 -4.74 -4.54 11.24
N ASP A 59 -4.55 -5.84 11.49
CA ASP A 59 -4.27 -6.83 10.45
C ASP A 59 -5.44 -7.00 9.48
N TYR A 60 -6.67 -7.08 9.99
CA TYR A 60 -7.86 -7.14 9.14
C TYR A 60 -7.97 -5.92 8.21
N LEU A 61 -7.70 -4.72 8.72
CA LEU A 61 -7.69 -3.48 7.95
C LEU A 61 -6.53 -3.44 6.94
N ALA A 62 -5.33 -3.89 7.34
CA ALA A 62 -4.17 -3.97 6.48
C ALA A 62 -4.39 -4.96 5.34
N ASP A 63 -4.90 -6.16 5.60
CA ASP A 63 -5.21 -7.15 4.57
C ASP A 63 -6.24 -6.62 3.58
N MET A 64 -7.24 -5.88 4.07
CA MET A 64 -8.25 -5.26 3.21
C MET A 64 -7.68 -4.20 2.27
N MET A 65 -6.74 -3.39 2.75
CA MET A 65 -6.17 -2.31 1.98
C MET A 65 -5.00 -2.75 1.11
N LEU A 66 -4.15 -3.64 1.60
CA LEU A 66 -2.93 -4.08 0.93
C LEU A 66 -3.17 -5.29 0.01
N TYR A 67 -4.13 -6.17 0.37
CA TYR A 67 -4.41 -7.42 -0.34
C TYR A 67 -5.92 -7.65 -0.55
N PRO A 68 -6.64 -6.74 -1.22
CA PRO A 68 -8.12 -6.76 -1.31
C PRO A 68 -8.70 -8.03 -1.93
N SER A 69 -7.90 -8.79 -2.70
CA SER A 69 -8.30 -10.07 -3.32
C SER A 69 -8.12 -11.30 -2.41
N LYS A 70 -7.35 -11.20 -1.32
CA LYS A 70 -6.97 -12.33 -0.45
C LYS A 70 -7.64 -12.29 0.93
N ILE A 71 -8.55 -11.36 1.17
CA ILE A 71 -9.17 -11.18 2.50
C ILE A 71 -9.93 -12.45 2.88
N MET A 72 -9.65 -12.94 4.09
CA MET A 72 -10.41 -14.02 4.71
C MET A 72 -11.90 -13.65 4.85
N PRO A 73 -12.83 -14.63 4.81
CA PRO A 73 -14.27 -14.36 4.88
C PRO A 73 -14.76 -13.87 6.27
N TRP A 74 -13.84 -13.66 7.22
CA TRP A 74 -14.17 -13.19 8.56
C TRP A 74 -14.24 -11.66 8.66
N ASP A 75 -15.11 -11.17 9.54
CA ASP A 75 -15.27 -9.75 9.86
C ASP A 75 -14.82 -9.55 11.31
N ALA A 76 -13.55 -9.18 11.50
CA ALA A 76 -12.95 -9.05 12.83
C ALA A 76 -13.76 -8.10 13.72
N ILE A 77 -14.25 -7.00 13.16
CA ILE A 77 -15.05 -6.01 13.89
C ILE A 77 -16.35 -6.64 14.38
N LEU A 78 -17.12 -7.27 13.48
CA LEU A 78 -18.37 -7.91 13.87
C LEU A 78 -18.13 -9.01 14.91
N THR A 79 -17.10 -9.84 14.72
CA THR A 79 -16.75 -10.89 15.67
C THR A 79 -16.52 -10.33 17.06
N PHE A 80 -15.67 -9.31 17.23
CA PHE A 80 -15.38 -8.75 18.56
C PHE A 80 -16.58 -8.03 19.21
N LEU A 81 -17.51 -7.50 18.43
CA LEU A 81 -18.76 -6.95 18.95
C LEU A 81 -19.67 -8.02 19.58
N HIS A 82 -19.48 -9.29 19.22
CA HIS A 82 -20.27 -10.43 19.68
C HIS A 82 -19.57 -11.32 20.73
N VAL A 83 -18.29 -11.09 21.04
CA VAL A 83 -17.54 -11.91 22.03
C VAL A 83 -18.05 -11.71 23.45
N SER A 84 -18.02 -10.48 23.96
CA SER A 84 -18.45 -10.16 25.33
C SER A 84 -18.77 -8.66 25.46
N ARG A 85 -19.38 -8.26 26.59
CA ARG A 85 -19.65 -6.84 26.86
C ARG A 85 -18.36 -6.00 26.90
N SER A 86 -17.29 -6.53 27.50
CA SER A 86 -15.99 -5.84 27.59
C SER A 86 -15.35 -5.68 26.21
N PHE A 87 -15.32 -6.75 25.40
CA PHE A 87 -14.82 -6.70 24.02
C PHE A 87 -15.62 -5.71 23.17
N ARG A 88 -16.96 -5.74 23.27
CA ARG A 88 -17.83 -4.80 22.55
C ARG A 88 -17.54 -3.35 22.93
N GLY A 89 -17.45 -3.04 24.21
CA GLY A 89 -17.13 -1.69 24.70
C GLY A 89 -15.77 -1.19 24.20
N SER A 90 -14.74 -2.02 24.33
CA SER A 90 -13.39 -1.70 23.86
C SER A 90 -13.32 -1.56 22.33
N THR A 91 -14.04 -2.41 21.59
CA THR A 91 -14.13 -2.33 20.11
C THR A 91 -14.77 -1.03 19.67
N ILE A 92 -15.89 -0.63 20.27
CA ILE A 92 -16.55 0.66 19.96
C ILE A 92 -15.59 1.82 20.20
N LYS A 93 -14.91 1.84 21.37
CA LYS A 93 -13.96 2.91 21.69
C LYS A 93 -12.77 2.93 20.72
N MET A 94 -12.24 1.77 20.32
CA MET A 94 -11.18 1.66 19.32
C MET A 94 -11.61 2.21 17.96
N LEU A 95 -12.80 1.80 17.49
CA LEU A 95 -13.34 2.28 16.22
C LEU A 95 -13.61 3.78 16.23
N TYR A 96 -13.98 4.35 17.38
CA TYR A 96 -14.15 5.80 17.52
C TYR A 96 -12.83 6.54 17.28
N HIS A 97 -11.69 6.02 17.77
CA HIS A 97 -10.39 6.63 17.47
C HIS A 97 -10.02 6.59 15.98
N LEU A 98 -10.48 5.58 15.24
CA LEU A 98 -10.18 5.43 13.81
C LEU A 98 -11.13 6.22 12.91
N TRP A 99 -12.42 6.24 13.27
CA TRP A 99 -13.50 6.74 12.41
C TRP A 99 -14.15 8.02 12.92
N GLY A 100 -13.82 8.45 14.13
CA GLY A 100 -14.51 9.54 14.82
C GLY A 100 -16.03 9.28 14.85
N GLU A 101 -16.78 10.33 14.59
CA GLU A 101 -18.25 10.29 14.57
C GLU A 101 -18.85 9.70 13.29
N THR A 102 -18.01 9.28 12.31
CA THR A 102 -18.48 8.81 11.00
C THR A 102 -19.43 7.62 11.12
N PHE A 103 -19.10 6.67 12.01
CA PHE A 103 -19.92 5.48 12.26
C PHE A 103 -20.43 5.38 13.68
N ILE A 104 -19.82 6.08 14.63
CA ILE A 104 -20.16 5.90 16.05
C ILE A 104 -20.82 7.17 16.55
N ARG A 105 -22.09 7.05 16.90
CA ARG A 105 -22.79 8.12 17.62
C ARG A 105 -22.30 8.13 19.06
N GLN A 106 -21.51 9.14 19.42
CA GLN A 106 -20.90 9.26 20.74
C GLN A 106 -21.91 9.09 21.89
N ARG A 107 -23.11 9.67 21.75
CA ARG A 107 -24.15 9.62 22.79
C ARG A 107 -24.77 8.23 22.99
N THR A 108 -24.91 7.44 21.94
CA THR A 108 -25.64 6.16 22.00
C THR A 108 -24.72 4.95 21.92
N SER A 109 -23.43 5.14 21.58
CA SER A 109 -22.50 4.07 21.26
C SER A 109 -23.03 3.09 20.21
N VAL A 110 -23.99 3.54 19.38
CA VAL A 110 -24.53 2.77 18.27
C VAL A 110 -23.58 2.91 17.10
N ILE A 111 -23.12 1.76 16.61
CA ILE A 111 -22.32 1.66 15.40
C ILE A 111 -23.28 1.66 14.20
N GLY A 112 -23.18 2.67 13.36
CA GLY A 112 -23.83 2.73 12.06
C GLY A 112 -23.28 1.66 11.12
N ASN A 113 -23.93 1.48 9.97
CA ASN A 113 -23.50 0.45 9.03
C ASN A 113 -22.14 0.81 8.38
N TYR A 114 -21.04 0.27 8.92
CA TYR A 114 -19.67 0.50 8.44
C TYR A 114 -19.33 -0.35 7.21
N LYS A 115 -20.04 -1.47 7.00
CA LYS A 115 -19.77 -2.44 5.92
C LYS A 115 -19.77 -1.80 4.52
N PRO A 116 -20.73 -0.93 4.15
CA PRO A 116 -20.72 -0.26 2.86
C PRO A 116 -19.44 0.54 2.62
N THR A 117 -18.95 1.28 3.63
CA THR A 117 -17.72 2.06 3.47
C THR A 117 -16.51 1.18 3.27
N TYR A 118 -16.40 0.08 4.02
CA TYR A 118 -15.27 -0.85 3.89
C TYR A 118 -15.30 -1.52 2.52
N SER A 119 -16.48 -1.91 2.05
CA SER A 119 -16.67 -2.43 0.70
C SER A 119 -16.23 -1.44 -0.37
N ILE A 120 -16.52 -0.15 -0.20
CA ILE A 120 -16.07 0.91 -1.13
C ILE A 120 -14.55 1.01 -1.14
N PHE A 121 -13.90 1.09 0.02
CA PHE A 121 -12.43 1.21 0.07
C PHE A 121 -11.72 -0.04 -0.46
N ARG A 122 -12.24 -1.23 -0.14
CA ARG A 122 -11.76 -2.49 -0.73
C ARG A 122 -11.86 -2.47 -2.25
N GLU A 123 -12.98 -1.99 -2.77
CA GLU A 123 -13.22 -1.93 -4.21
C GLU A 123 -12.26 -0.96 -4.91
N LEU A 124 -12.12 0.25 -4.36
CA LEU A 124 -11.20 1.25 -4.87
C LEU A 124 -9.75 0.77 -4.79
N SER A 125 -9.39 0.09 -3.70
CA SER A 125 -8.08 -0.52 -3.53
C SER A 125 -7.81 -1.61 -4.59
N ARG A 126 -8.82 -2.43 -4.92
CA ARG A 126 -8.72 -3.41 -6.01
C ARG A 126 -8.52 -2.72 -7.37
N GLN A 127 -9.31 -1.69 -7.65
CA GLN A 127 -9.23 -0.93 -8.90
C GLN A 127 -7.91 -0.20 -9.08
N ALA A 128 -7.35 0.37 -8.01
CA ALA A 128 -6.03 1.00 -8.03
C ALA A 128 -4.92 0.06 -8.52
N ARG A 129 -5.09 -1.25 -8.37
CA ARG A 129 -4.14 -2.26 -8.85
C ARG A 129 -4.49 -2.81 -10.24
N SER A 130 -5.76 -3.07 -10.50
CA SER A 130 -6.20 -3.73 -11.74
C SER A 130 -6.47 -2.76 -12.90
N ALA A 131 -6.93 -1.54 -12.61
CA ALA A 131 -7.33 -0.54 -13.58
C ALA A 131 -6.95 0.88 -13.07
N PRO A 132 -5.65 1.14 -12.84
CA PRO A 132 -5.18 2.34 -12.15
C PRO A 132 -5.62 3.65 -12.81
N HIS A 133 -5.66 3.68 -14.15
CA HIS A 133 -6.06 4.88 -14.91
C HIS A 133 -7.48 5.36 -14.63
N THR A 134 -8.36 4.48 -14.15
CA THR A 134 -9.73 4.85 -13.75
C THR A 134 -9.78 5.73 -12.49
N LEU A 135 -8.67 5.81 -11.76
CA LEU A 135 -8.54 6.60 -10.53
C LEU A 135 -7.58 7.79 -10.68
N THR A 136 -6.84 7.88 -11.79
CA THR A 136 -5.96 9.01 -12.09
C THR A 136 -6.72 10.11 -12.84
N PRO A 137 -6.43 11.42 -12.62
CA PRO A 137 -7.31 12.52 -13.03
C PRO A 137 -7.46 12.82 -14.54
N GLN A 138 -7.00 11.95 -15.45
CA GLN A 138 -6.93 12.29 -16.89
C GLN A 138 -8.28 12.71 -17.51
N GLU A 139 -9.41 12.24 -16.96
CA GLU A 139 -10.75 12.53 -17.49
C GLU A 139 -11.76 13.01 -16.42
N GLY A 140 -11.25 13.64 -15.35
CA GLY A 140 -12.07 14.19 -14.25
C GLY A 140 -12.26 13.23 -13.06
N PRO A 141 -13.03 13.62 -12.03
CA PRO A 141 -13.17 12.84 -10.81
C PRO A 141 -13.91 11.51 -11.09
N PRO A 142 -13.33 10.35 -10.77
CA PRO A 142 -13.96 9.07 -11.04
C PRO A 142 -15.34 9.00 -10.41
N LYS A 143 -16.33 8.50 -11.16
CA LYS A 143 -17.71 8.28 -10.65
C LYS A 143 -17.73 7.41 -9.38
N LEU A 144 -16.72 6.57 -9.22
CA LEU A 144 -16.54 5.67 -8.07
C LEU A 144 -16.01 6.38 -6.81
N LEU A 145 -15.46 7.59 -6.94
CA LEU A 145 -15.22 8.51 -5.82
C LEU A 145 -16.46 9.35 -5.49
N SER A 146 -17.66 8.96 -5.97
CA SER A 146 -18.91 9.64 -5.61
C SER A 146 -19.32 9.53 -4.14
N PRO A 147 -19.00 8.47 -3.40
CA PRO A 147 -19.37 8.39 -1.99
C PRO A 147 -18.74 9.54 -1.19
N ARG A 148 -19.57 10.21 -0.36
CA ARG A 148 -19.15 11.36 0.45
C ARG A 148 -17.92 11.07 1.31
N VAL A 149 -17.80 9.84 1.82
CA VAL A 149 -16.69 9.39 2.68
C VAL A 149 -15.33 9.40 1.95
N VAL A 150 -15.34 9.32 0.62
CA VAL A 150 -14.15 9.35 -0.22
C VAL A 150 -13.83 10.79 -0.67
N ARG A 151 -14.86 11.60 -0.96
CA ARG A 151 -14.70 13.02 -1.36
C ARG A 151 -14.25 13.91 -0.21
N HIS A 152 -14.78 13.64 0.98
CA HIS A 152 -14.51 14.41 2.19
C HIS A 152 -14.19 13.43 3.32
N PRO A 153 -12.99 12.83 3.31
CA PRO A 153 -12.58 11.93 4.37
C PRO A 153 -12.39 12.72 5.66
N ILE A 154 -13.36 12.60 6.57
CA ILE A 154 -13.34 13.30 7.86
C ILE A 154 -12.45 12.55 8.86
N SER A 155 -12.48 11.22 8.83
CA SER A 155 -11.71 10.41 9.76
C SER A 155 -10.24 10.26 9.34
N PRO A 156 -9.30 10.11 10.30
CA PRO A 156 -7.90 9.89 10.00
C PRO A 156 -7.70 8.64 9.13
N LEU A 157 -8.43 7.55 9.42
CA LEU A 157 -8.31 6.32 8.67
C LEU A 157 -8.77 6.47 7.21
N ALA A 158 -9.88 7.17 6.96
CA ALA A 158 -10.36 7.42 5.60
C ALA A 158 -9.38 8.29 4.80
N ARG A 159 -8.70 9.25 5.45
CA ARG A 159 -7.66 10.07 4.83
C ARG A 159 -6.44 9.24 4.42
N ILE A 160 -5.91 8.44 5.34
CA ILE A 160 -4.79 7.52 5.07
C ILE A 160 -5.14 6.61 3.90
N TRP A 161 -6.31 5.96 3.94
CA TRP A 161 -6.72 5.02 2.90
C TRP A 161 -6.94 5.68 1.54
N SER A 162 -7.52 6.89 1.51
CA SER A 162 -7.73 7.61 0.26
C SER A 162 -6.41 8.01 -0.39
N ALA A 163 -5.44 8.49 0.41
CA ALA A 163 -4.09 8.81 -0.08
C ALA A 163 -3.34 7.55 -0.54
N LEU A 164 -3.40 6.47 0.24
CA LEU A 164 -2.84 5.17 -0.12
C LEU A 164 -3.38 4.66 -1.47
N ILE A 165 -4.69 4.71 -1.68
CA ILE A 165 -5.33 4.27 -2.94
C ILE A 165 -4.84 5.12 -4.12
N ARG A 166 -4.74 6.44 -3.96
CA ARG A 166 -4.23 7.33 -5.02
C ARG A 166 -2.79 7.00 -5.37
N ASN A 167 -1.92 6.86 -4.37
CA ASN A 167 -0.52 6.50 -4.60
C ASN A 167 -0.37 5.14 -5.25
N ALA A 168 -1.14 4.14 -4.81
CA ALA A 168 -1.15 2.82 -5.43
C ALA A 168 -1.64 2.89 -6.89
N ALA A 169 -2.65 3.70 -7.19
CA ALA A 169 -3.13 3.90 -8.56
C ALA A 169 -2.08 4.59 -9.43
N ALA A 170 -1.48 5.68 -8.95
CA ALA A 170 -0.43 6.41 -9.66
C ALA A 170 0.79 5.51 -9.94
N ALA A 171 1.27 4.79 -8.93
CA ALA A 171 2.35 3.81 -9.06
C ALA A 171 2.04 2.75 -10.13
N ASN A 172 0.86 2.13 -10.09
CA ASN A 172 0.50 1.11 -11.07
C ASN A 172 0.25 1.68 -12.47
N ALA A 173 -0.24 2.92 -12.59
CA ALA A 173 -0.37 3.61 -13.88
C ALA A 173 1.00 3.84 -14.51
N VAL A 174 1.96 4.35 -13.74
CA VAL A 174 3.37 4.52 -14.16
C VAL A 174 3.97 3.21 -14.65
N LEU A 175 3.74 2.11 -13.92
CA LEU A 175 4.20 0.79 -14.34
C LEU A 175 3.58 0.33 -15.66
N GLN A 176 2.30 0.65 -15.94
CA GLN A 176 1.60 0.28 -17.17
C GLN A 176 2.00 1.18 -18.35
N ASP A 177 2.17 2.47 -18.12
CA ASP A 177 2.55 3.43 -19.16
C ASP A 177 3.99 3.24 -19.60
N ALA A 178 4.89 2.88 -18.67
CA ALA A 178 6.27 2.58 -19.00
C ALA A 178 6.46 1.38 -19.93
N GLU A 179 5.55 0.41 -19.89
CA GLU A 179 5.56 -0.72 -20.84
C GLU A 179 5.31 -0.24 -22.29
N LYS A 180 4.69 0.93 -22.47
CA LYS A 180 4.47 1.56 -23.78
C LYS A 180 5.59 2.52 -24.14
N ASP A 181 5.90 3.46 -23.23
CA ASP A 181 6.94 4.47 -23.41
C ASP A 181 7.42 4.99 -22.04
N TRP A 182 8.53 4.43 -21.55
CA TRP A 182 9.12 4.81 -20.26
C TRP A 182 9.64 6.27 -20.22
N THR A 183 9.90 6.88 -21.39
CA THR A 183 10.46 8.24 -21.46
C THR A 183 9.44 9.30 -21.07
N LEU A 184 8.16 9.06 -21.36
CA LEU A 184 7.04 9.96 -21.07
C LEU A 184 6.49 9.83 -19.65
N VAL A 185 6.96 8.85 -18.88
CA VAL A 185 6.37 8.54 -17.58
C VAL A 185 6.81 9.54 -16.51
N ASP A 186 5.85 10.17 -15.86
CA ASP A 186 6.08 11.09 -14.75
C ASP A 186 6.03 10.37 -13.39
N PHE A 187 7.01 10.66 -12.54
CA PHE A 187 7.14 10.11 -11.19
C PHE A 187 6.69 11.11 -10.11
N GLU A 188 6.47 12.39 -10.45
CA GLU A 188 6.21 13.46 -9.47
C GLU A 188 4.99 13.18 -8.59
N ASP A 189 3.96 12.53 -9.14
CA ASP A 189 2.72 12.23 -8.42
C ASP A 189 2.75 10.91 -7.63
N VAL A 190 3.81 10.10 -7.76
CA VAL A 190 3.88 8.77 -7.12
C VAL A 190 4.52 8.87 -5.74
N TYR A 191 3.72 8.65 -4.68
CA TYR A 191 4.13 8.87 -3.28
C TYR A 191 4.67 10.29 -3.04
N GLY A 192 4.08 11.28 -3.73
CA GLY A 192 4.47 12.67 -3.61
C GLY A 192 4.29 13.24 -2.21
N GLU A 193 5.05 14.30 -1.90
CA GLU A 193 5.12 14.94 -0.58
C GLU A 193 3.73 15.28 -0.01
N LYS A 194 2.82 15.77 -0.86
CA LYS A 194 1.45 16.14 -0.47
C LYS A 194 0.67 14.95 0.11
N ASP A 195 0.69 13.80 -0.57
CA ASP A 195 -0.06 12.63 -0.11
C ASP A 195 0.63 11.96 1.09
N MET A 196 1.96 11.97 1.13
CA MET A 196 2.73 11.51 2.29
C MET A 196 2.46 12.34 3.54
N LYS A 197 2.39 13.67 3.39
CA LYS A 197 2.01 14.57 4.47
C LYS A 197 0.61 14.27 5.00
N ILE A 198 -0.38 14.10 4.12
CA ILE A 198 -1.74 13.71 4.53
C ILE A 198 -1.72 12.42 5.33
N ILE A 199 -0.95 11.41 4.91
CA ILE A 199 -0.83 10.13 5.59
C ILE A 199 -0.23 10.30 6.99
N LEU A 200 0.92 10.99 7.09
CA LEU A 200 1.64 11.19 8.34
C LEU A 200 0.85 12.04 9.34
N ASP A 201 0.26 13.15 8.89
CA ASP A 201 -0.57 14.02 9.73
C ASP A 201 -1.80 13.25 10.25
N SER A 202 -2.47 12.50 9.37
CA SER A 202 -3.65 11.69 9.76
C SER A 202 -3.27 10.52 10.68
N TYR A 203 -2.10 9.92 10.48
CA TYR A 203 -1.56 8.91 11.38
C TYR A 203 -1.28 9.50 12.75
N ALA A 204 -0.76 10.74 12.81
CA ALA A 204 -0.48 11.49 14.03
C ALA A 204 -1.72 11.79 14.90
N GLU A 205 -2.92 11.74 14.32
CA GLU A 205 -4.18 11.93 15.06
C GLU A 205 -4.64 10.67 15.81
N ILE A 206 -4.18 9.48 15.42
CA ILE A 206 -4.54 8.22 16.10
C ILE A 206 -3.76 8.15 17.43
N PRO A 207 -4.35 7.78 18.58
CA PRO A 207 -3.63 7.75 19.85
C PRO A 207 -2.36 6.88 19.81
N ALA A 208 -1.23 7.43 20.28
CA ALA A 208 0.10 6.84 20.12
C ALA A 208 0.20 5.39 20.66
N GLY A 209 -0.47 5.07 21.77
CA GLY A 209 -0.40 3.73 22.38
C GLY A 209 -1.05 2.60 21.57
N ILE A 210 -1.97 2.92 20.65
CA ILE A 210 -2.66 1.91 19.81
C ILE A 210 -2.29 2.03 18.33
N ARG A 211 -1.73 3.18 17.94
CA ARG A 211 -1.46 3.53 16.55
C ARG A 211 -0.53 2.52 15.84
N PRO A 212 0.64 2.11 16.40
CA PRO A 212 1.50 1.12 15.75
C PRO A 212 0.81 -0.23 15.55
N LEU A 213 0.00 -0.67 16.51
CA LEU A 213 -0.73 -1.95 16.43
C LEU A 213 -1.83 -1.91 15.37
N LEU A 214 -2.52 -0.77 15.25
CA LEU A 214 -3.65 -0.62 14.32
C LEU A 214 -3.24 -0.34 12.88
N GLN A 215 -2.19 0.44 12.66
CA GLN A 215 -1.84 0.97 11.35
C GLN A 215 -0.35 0.82 11.01
N GLY A 216 0.48 0.28 11.92
CA GLY A 216 1.92 0.14 11.71
C GLY A 216 2.26 -0.63 10.45
N ARG A 217 1.57 -1.74 10.17
CA ARG A 217 1.77 -2.51 8.92
C ARG A 217 1.43 -1.72 7.66
N ILE A 218 0.39 -0.88 7.69
CA ILE A 218 0.02 -0.02 6.56
C ILE A 218 1.06 1.09 6.39
N ILE A 219 1.46 1.76 7.47
CA ILE A 219 2.46 2.83 7.42
C ILE A 219 3.81 2.31 6.96
N HIS A 220 4.29 1.21 7.54
CA HIS A 220 5.53 0.57 7.13
C HIS A 220 5.50 0.20 5.63
N TRP A 221 4.40 -0.38 5.14
CA TRP A 221 4.24 -0.64 3.71
C TRP A 221 4.28 0.65 2.87
N ILE A 222 3.61 1.72 3.29
CA ILE A 222 3.61 3.02 2.59
C ILE A 222 5.03 3.59 2.53
N MET A 223 5.76 3.61 3.65
CA MET A 223 7.13 4.11 3.72
C MET A 223 8.06 3.29 2.82
N THR A 224 7.91 1.97 2.86
CA THR A 224 8.66 1.05 1.99
C THR A 224 8.42 1.36 0.52
N GLN A 225 7.16 1.55 0.12
CA GLN A 225 6.84 1.90 -1.26
C GLN A 225 7.38 3.28 -1.65
N ALA A 226 7.25 4.28 -0.78
CA ALA A 226 7.79 5.62 -1.03
C ALA A 226 9.32 5.59 -1.23
N ALA A 227 10.04 4.81 -0.41
CA ALA A 227 11.49 4.61 -0.55
C ALA A 227 11.86 4.00 -1.91
N ILE A 228 11.15 2.95 -2.34
CA ILE A 228 11.36 2.34 -3.67
C ILE A 228 11.15 3.38 -4.78
N TRP A 229 10.05 4.12 -4.75
CA TRP A 229 9.71 5.07 -5.80
C TRP A 229 10.68 6.25 -5.86
N THR A 230 11.16 6.74 -4.72
CA THR A 230 12.23 7.74 -4.66
C THR A 230 13.53 7.20 -5.23
N LYS A 231 13.91 5.96 -4.90
CA LYS A 231 15.06 5.27 -5.51
C LYS A 231 14.93 5.18 -7.03
N LEU A 232 13.74 4.80 -7.54
CA LEU A 232 13.49 4.72 -8.99
C LEU A 232 13.55 6.08 -9.67
N LYS A 233 13.07 7.15 -9.03
CA LYS A 233 13.19 8.52 -9.55
C LYS A 233 14.66 8.92 -9.70
N MET A 234 15.50 8.63 -8.69
CA MET A 234 16.94 8.88 -8.76
C MET A 234 17.61 8.06 -9.87
N LEU A 235 17.27 6.78 -9.97
CA LEU A 235 17.81 5.87 -10.97
C LEU A 235 17.42 6.27 -12.40
N LYS A 236 16.17 6.69 -12.62
CA LYS A 236 15.72 7.26 -13.91
C LYS A 236 16.52 8.49 -14.29
N GLY A 237 16.82 9.38 -13.34
CA GLY A 237 17.70 10.53 -13.56
C GLY A 237 19.10 10.14 -14.03
N ALA A 238 19.70 9.12 -13.38
CA ALA A 238 21.00 8.57 -13.78
C ALA A 238 20.96 7.96 -15.19
N VAL A 239 19.95 7.13 -15.50
CA VAL A 239 19.76 6.51 -16.82
C VAL A 239 19.59 7.57 -17.91
N LEU A 240 18.73 8.56 -17.70
CA LEU A 240 18.54 9.64 -18.67
C LEU A 240 19.82 10.45 -18.90
N SER A 241 20.63 10.65 -17.86
CA SER A 241 21.93 11.33 -17.97
C SER A 241 22.90 10.52 -18.82
N VAL A 242 22.97 9.20 -18.62
CA VAL A 242 23.76 8.28 -19.45
C VAL A 242 23.31 8.31 -20.91
N LEU A 243 22.01 8.19 -21.18
CA LEU A 243 21.49 8.21 -22.54
C LEU A 243 21.75 9.53 -23.26
N ARG A 244 21.60 10.67 -22.57
CA ARG A 244 21.92 11.99 -23.14
C ARG A 244 23.39 12.07 -23.53
N LEU A 245 24.29 11.60 -22.67
CA LEU A 245 25.73 11.59 -22.98
C LEU A 245 26.04 10.68 -24.18
N LEU A 246 25.44 9.48 -24.26
CA LEU A 246 25.61 8.59 -25.40
C LEU A 246 25.16 9.23 -26.72
N LEU A 247 24.03 9.94 -26.72
CA LEU A 247 23.50 10.61 -27.90
C LEU A 247 24.32 11.85 -28.32
N VAL A 248 24.99 12.53 -27.38
CA VAL A 248 25.83 13.71 -27.67
C VAL A 248 27.24 13.32 -28.12
N VAL A 249 27.80 12.22 -27.61
CA VAL A 249 29.17 11.78 -27.90
C VAL A 249 29.31 11.19 -29.32
N GLU A 250 28.28 10.54 -29.85
CA GLU A 250 28.31 9.97 -31.21
C GLU A 250 28.62 11.00 -32.32
N PRO A 251 28.05 12.23 -32.32
CA PRO A 251 28.33 13.23 -33.35
C PRO A 251 29.59 14.10 -33.13
N MET A 252 30.16 14.21 -31.92
CA MET A 252 31.20 15.22 -31.61
C MET A 252 32.65 14.76 -31.82
N GLY A 253 32.91 13.50 -32.15
CA GLY A 253 34.27 12.97 -32.22
C GLY A 253 34.86 12.70 -30.83
N GLN A 254 35.54 11.58 -30.68
CA GLN A 254 35.78 10.90 -29.39
C GLN A 254 36.85 11.52 -28.47
N ILE A 255 37.59 12.53 -28.93
CA ILE A 255 39.01 12.60 -28.55
C ILE A 255 39.31 13.48 -27.33
N GLU A 256 38.45 14.43 -26.92
CA GLU A 256 38.82 15.38 -25.84
C GLU A 256 38.02 15.29 -24.52
N ILE A 257 36.86 14.62 -24.50
CA ILE A 257 36.01 14.63 -23.29
C ILE A 257 36.56 13.71 -22.18
N CYS A 258 37.31 12.66 -22.52
CA CYS A 258 37.67 11.61 -21.56
C CYS A 258 38.96 11.87 -20.76
N THR A 259 39.84 12.78 -21.17
CA THR A 259 41.17 12.93 -20.55
C THR A 259 41.17 13.64 -19.19
N GLY A 260 40.00 14.07 -18.69
CA GLY A 260 39.88 14.80 -17.41
C GLY A 260 38.85 14.24 -16.44
N LEU A 261 38.15 13.15 -16.77
CA LEU A 261 37.12 12.61 -15.90
C LEU A 261 37.75 11.77 -14.78
N PRO A 262 37.36 11.99 -13.51
CA PRO A 262 37.89 11.21 -12.40
C PRO A 262 37.52 9.74 -12.56
N LYS A 263 38.50 8.84 -12.43
CA LYS A 263 38.25 7.40 -12.34
C LYS A 263 37.48 7.14 -11.05
N ILE A 264 36.20 6.78 -11.19
CA ILE A 264 35.38 6.34 -10.06
C ILE A 264 35.84 4.91 -9.73
N THR A 265 36.43 4.72 -8.55
CA THR A 265 36.83 3.38 -8.08
C THR A 265 35.59 2.58 -7.66
N GLU A 266 35.69 1.25 -7.70
CA GLU A 266 34.62 0.37 -7.23
C GLU A 266 34.24 0.68 -5.78
N ASP A 267 35.22 0.86 -4.89
CA ASP A 267 35.00 1.27 -3.49
C ASP A 267 34.19 2.57 -3.37
N ALA A 268 34.43 3.55 -4.27
CA ALA A 268 33.68 4.79 -4.29
C ALA A 268 32.22 4.56 -4.73
N VAL A 269 31.99 3.70 -5.72
CA VAL A 269 30.63 3.30 -6.13
C VAL A 269 29.89 2.62 -4.98
N MET A 270 30.56 1.71 -4.27
CA MET A 270 30.01 1.00 -3.12
C MET A 270 29.65 1.97 -1.99
N GLN A 271 30.54 2.92 -1.66
CA GLN A 271 30.28 3.91 -0.63
C GLN A 271 29.11 4.82 -1.00
N ILE A 272 29.09 5.37 -2.22
CA ILE A 272 27.99 6.24 -2.69
C ILE A 272 26.67 5.48 -2.67
N SER A 273 26.67 4.20 -3.06
CA SER A 273 25.48 3.37 -2.98
C SER A 273 25.00 3.21 -1.54
N ARG A 274 25.87 2.84 -0.60
CA ARG A 274 25.50 2.72 0.83
C ARG A 274 24.93 4.03 1.37
N ASP A 275 25.64 5.15 1.16
CA ASP A 275 25.20 6.47 1.61
C ASP A 275 23.81 6.81 1.07
N LYS A 276 23.50 6.50 -0.19
CA LYS A 276 22.16 6.75 -0.76
C LYS A 276 21.08 5.88 -0.11
N HIS A 277 21.37 4.61 0.18
CA HIS A 277 20.40 3.71 0.80
C HIS A 277 20.18 4.06 2.28
N GLU A 278 21.23 4.43 3.01
CA GLU A 278 21.15 4.95 4.39
C GLU A 278 20.32 6.23 4.44
N ASN A 279 20.60 7.20 3.55
CA ASN A 279 19.80 8.43 3.46
C ASN A 279 18.32 8.17 3.12
N LEU A 280 18.02 7.18 2.27
CA LEU A 280 16.64 6.77 1.99
C LEU A 280 15.98 6.13 3.21
N ALA A 281 16.69 5.27 3.93
CA ALA A 281 16.21 4.61 5.14
C ALA A 281 15.87 5.66 6.22
N ASP A 282 16.79 6.59 6.47
CA ASP A 282 16.61 7.71 7.40
C ASP A 282 15.40 8.59 7.01
N LEU A 283 15.28 8.95 5.73
CA LEU A 283 14.20 9.80 5.22
C LEU A 283 12.81 9.21 5.50
N TYR A 284 12.69 7.87 5.41
CA TYR A 284 11.42 7.16 5.59
C TYR A 284 11.29 6.45 6.94
N SER A 285 12.26 6.62 7.84
CA SER A 285 12.33 5.95 9.14
C SER A 285 12.19 4.43 9.02
N LEU A 286 12.94 3.85 8.08
CA LEU A 286 13.04 2.41 7.83
C LEU A 286 14.43 1.91 8.24
N ASP A 287 14.54 0.62 8.51
CA ASP A 287 15.84 -0.04 8.49
C ASP A 287 16.30 -0.20 7.03
N VAL A 288 17.62 -0.19 6.78
CA VAL A 288 18.16 -0.28 5.41
C VAL A 288 17.74 -1.60 4.74
N GLU A 289 17.66 -2.66 5.52
CA GLU A 289 17.26 -4.01 5.11
C GLU A 289 15.79 -4.11 4.73
N ASP A 290 14.95 -3.18 5.20
CA ASP A 290 13.52 -3.14 4.88
C ASP A 290 13.24 -2.50 3.52
N ILE A 291 14.22 -1.82 2.91
CA ILE A 291 14.08 -1.27 1.55
C ILE A 291 14.22 -2.44 0.57
N PRO A 292 13.14 -2.87 -0.11
CA PRO A 292 13.19 -4.04 -0.95
C PRO A 292 14.00 -3.74 -2.22
N PRO A 293 14.60 -4.78 -2.81
CA PRO A 293 15.33 -4.63 -4.04
C PRO A 293 14.41 -4.18 -5.18
N VAL A 294 14.98 -3.39 -6.08
CA VAL A 294 14.41 -3.03 -7.36
C VAL A 294 14.18 -4.32 -8.16
N THR A 295 12.98 -4.47 -8.72
CA THR A 295 12.61 -5.65 -9.51
C THR A 295 12.92 -5.42 -10.98
N TRP A 296 12.93 -6.49 -11.79
CA TRP A 296 13.05 -6.35 -13.24
C TRP A 296 11.98 -5.41 -13.85
N LYS A 297 10.75 -5.48 -13.34
CA LYS A 297 9.68 -4.59 -13.79
C LYS A 297 10.02 -3.12 -13.50
N HIS A 298 10.60 -2.85 -12.33
CA HIS A 298 11.02 -1.50 -11.97
C HIS A 298 12.17 -0.99 -12.84
N THR A 299 13.11 -1.85 -13.25
CA THR A 299 14.24 -1.44 -14.12
C THR A 299 13.80 -1.08 -15.53
N THR A 300 12.79 -1.75 -16.09
CA THR A 300 12.18 -1.35 -17.38
C THR A 300 11.57 0.04 -17.29
N VAL A 301 10.94 0.38 -16.15
CA VAL A 301 10.24 1.67 -15.97
C VAL A 301 11.20 2.86 -15.95
N VAL A 302 12.46 2.63 -15.61
CA VAL A 302 13.51 3.65 -15.61
C VAL A 302 14.39 3.60 -16.87
N GLY A 303 14.12 2.69 -17.82
CA GLY A 303 14.83 2.57 -19.09
C GLY A 303 16.20 1.87 -19.00
N MET A 304 16.48 1.10 -17.94
CA MET A 304 17.75 0.39 -17.81
C MET A 304 17.96 -0.68 -18.88
N ASP A 305 16.87 -1.35 -19.28
CA ASP A 305 16.85 -2.34 -20.35
C ASP A 305 17.22 -1.75 -21.73
N MET A 306 17.09 -0.43 -21.90
CA MET A 306 17.61 0.28 -23.08
C MET A 306 19.04 0.78 -22.86
N ALA A 307 19.34 1.33 -21.68
CA ALA A 307 20.63 1.95 -21.42
C ALA A 307 21.81 0.96 -21.39
N LEU A 308 21.65 -0.20 -20.74
CA LEU A 308 22.75 -1.17 -20.61
C LEU A 308 23.15 -1.77 -21.97
N PRO A 309 22.23 -2.22 -22.85
CA PRO A 309 22.62 -2.70 -24.17
C PRO A 309 23.25 -1.62 -25.06
N LEU A 310 22.83 -0.36 -24.92
CA LEU A 310 23.46 0.75 -25.66
C LEU A 310 24.90 1.01 -25.20
N LEU A 311 25.17 0.88 -23.90
CA LEU A 311 26.54 0.94 -23.37
C LEU A 311 27.40 -0.19 -23.91
N GLU A 312 26.90 -1.43 -23.89
CA GLU A 312 27.60 -2.59 -24.47
C GLU A 312 27.87 -2.43 -25.96
N LEU A 313 26.90 -1.93 -26.72
CA LEU A 313 27.06 -1.70 -28.16
C LEU A 313 28.14 -0.64 -28.43
N ASN A 314 28.16 0.45 -27.66
CA ASN A 314 29.17 1.50 -27.78
C ASN A 314 30.58 1.02 -27.42
N GLU A 315 30.70 0.16 -26.40
CA GLU A 315 31.97 -0.46 -26.02
C GLU A 315 32.50 -1.39 -27.12
N ARG A 316 31.63 -2.20 -27.74
CA ARG A 316 32.01 -3.11 -28.83
C ARG A 316 32.42 -2.41 -30.13
N LYS A 317 31.95 -1.18 -30.38
CA LYS A 317 32.34 -0.37 -31.55
C LYS A 317 33.84 0.03 -31.53
N GLY A 318 34.58 -0.26 -30.46
CA GLY A 318 36.05 -0.37 -30.49
C GLY A 318 36.81 0.98 -30.51
N SER A 319 36.18 2.06 -30.07
CA SER A 319 36.59 3.42 -30.40
C SER A 319 37.06 4.26 -29.20
N GLY A 320 37.71 3.64 -28.20
CA GLY A 320 38.18 4.35 -27.01
C GLY A 320 37.08 4.75 -26.00
N ASN A 321 35.83 4.37 -26.25
CA ASN A 321 34.69 4.67 -25.37
C ASN A 321 34.58 3.77 -24.13
N GLY A 322 35.51 2.81 -23.94
CA GLY A 322 35.46 1.84 -22.84
C GLY A 322 35.43 2.51 -21.46
N ASP A 323 36.35 3.45 -21.22
CA ASP A 323 36.44 4.17 -19.94
C ASP A 323 35.16 5.00 -19.67
N LEU A 324 34.60 5.63 -20.71
CA LEU A 324 33.36 6.38 -20.60
C LEU A 324 32.16 5.47 -20.31
N CYS A 325 32.05 4.34 -21.01
CA CYS A 325 30.99 3.36 -20.77
C CYS A 325 31.08 2.78 -19.35
N GLN A 326 32.30 2.50 -18.87
CA GLN A 326 32.51 2.00 -17.52
C GLN A 326 32.16 3.04 -16.44
N MET A 327 32.44 4.31 -16.70
CA MET A 327 32.01 5.40 -15.82
C MET A 327 30.49 5.56 -15.79
N MET A 328 29.82 5.44 -16.94
CA MET A 328 28.36 5.46 -17.03
C MET A 328 27.72 4.27 -16.29
N ARG A 329 28.30 3.06 -16.41
CA ARG A 329 27.90 1.90 -15.60
C ARG A 329 28.08 2.17 -14.12
N SER A 330 29.25 2.69 -13.72
CA SER A 330 29.55 3.06 -12.34
C SER A 330 28.57 4.09 -11.78
N HIS A 331 28.13 5.04 -12.61
CA HIS A 331 27.12 6.02 -12.24
C HIS A 331 25.77 5.35 -11.96
N ILE A 332 25.27 4.49 -12.84
CA ILE A 332 24.04 3.71 -12.63
C ILE A 332 24.18 2.79 -11.41
N ALA A 333 25.29 2.05 -11.32
CA ALA A 333 25.64 1.13 -10.25
C ALA A 333 25.62 1.78 -8.87
N SER A 334 25.98 3.07 -8.78
CA SER A 334 25.95 3.83 -7.52
C SER A 334 24.54 4.07 -6.97
N HIS A 335 23.48 3.71 -7.70
CA HIS A 335 22.09 3.76 -7.26
C HIS A 335 21.50 2.38 -6.92
N LEU A 336 22.29 1.32 -7.05
CA LEU A 336 21.88 -0.07 -6.86
C LEU A 336 22.59 -0.69 -5.66
N THR A 337 21.94 -1.62 -4.97
CA THR A 337 22.58 -2.44 -3.93
C THR A 337 23.53 -3.47 -4.55
N ASP A 338 24.36 -4.11 -3.73
CA ASP A 338 25.26 -5.20 -4.17
C ASP A 338 24.49 -6.32 -4.87
N ALA A 339 23.38 -6.75 -4.27
CA ALA A 339 22.54 -7.81 -4.80
C ALA A 339 21.91 -7.43 -6.15
N GLU A 340 21.48 -6.17 -6.31
CA GLU A 340 20.93 -5.66 -7.56
C GLU A 340 22.00 -5.55 -8.66
N ARG A 341 23.21 -5.06 -8.34
CA ARG A 341 24.33 -5.01 -9.29
C ARG A 341 24.64 -6.38 -9.88
N VAL A 342 24.77 -7.38 -9.02
CA VAL A 342 24.97 -8.78 -9.43
C VAL A 342 23.82 -9.26 -10.31
N GLN A 343 22.57 -8.92 -9.98
CA GLN A 343 21.39 -9.30 -10.76
C GLN A 343 21.38 -8.68 -12.15
N TYR A 344 21.84 -7.43 -12.30
CA TYR A 344 21.81 -6.69 -13.57
C TYR A 344 23.12 -6.75 -14.36
N LEU A 345 24.13 -7.50 -13.87
CA LEU A 345 25.46 -7.64 -14.48
C LEU A 345 26.15 -6.29 -14.72
N ILE A 346 26.00 -5.37 -13.76
CA ILE A 346 26.66 -4.07 -13.71
C ILE A 346 27.71 -4.11 -12.62
#